data_AF-U1QNY0-F1
#
_entry.id   AF-U1QNY0-F1
#
_cell.length_a   1.000
_cell.length_b   1.000
_cell.length_c   1.000
_cell.angle_alpha   90.00
_cell.angle_beta   90.00
_cell.angle_gamma   90.00
#
_symmetry.space_group_name_H-M   'P 1'
#
loop_
_entity.id
_entity.type
_entity.pdbx_description
1 polymer ?
#
loop_
_entity_poly.entity_id
_entity_poly.type
_entity_poly.pdbx_seq_one_letter_code
_entity_poly.pdbx_strand_id
1 'polypeptide(L)' 'MMRTYIKKVYAQVAAGEKAAAEAAFVEMQKVVDRMASKGLIHANKAANHKSKLAAQIKKLA' A
#
# COMPACT_ATOMS: atom_id res chain seq x y z
N MET A 1 6.01 9.31 -7.48
CA MET A 1 6.25 8.95 -6.06
C MET A 1 5.25 7.96 -5.47
N MET A 2 3.94 8.03 -5.76
CA MET A 2 2.95 7.03 -5.27
C MET A 2 3.34 5.57 -5.58
N ARG A 3 3.73 5.28 -6.84
CA ARG A 3 4.10 3.94 -7.29
C ARG A 3 5.29 3.35 -6.52
N THR A 4 6.21 4.20 -6.06
CA THR A 4 7.40 3.79 -5.30
C THR A 4 7.03 3.23 -3.93
N TYR A 5 6.14 3.90 -3.20
CA TYR A 5 5.65 3.41 -1.90
C TYR A 5 4.86 2.10 -2.04
N ILE A 6 4.06 1.97 -3.09
CA ILE A 6 3.35 0.73 -3.40
C ILE A 6 4.36 -0.40 -3.67
N LYS A 7 5.39 -0.15 -4.47
CA LYS A 7 6.45 -1.14 -4.75
C LYS A 7 7.23 -1.53 -3.49
N LYS A 8 7.47 -0.59 -2.56
CA LYS A 8 8.12 -0.86 -1.27
C LYS A 8 7.32 -1.88 -0.46
N VAL A 9 6.00 -1.72 -0.36
CA VAL A 9 5.14 -2.70 0.34
C VAL A 9 5.22 -4.07 -0.33
N TYR A 10 5.09 -4.13 -1.65
CA TYR A 10 5.23 -5.40 -2.38
C TYR A 10 6.58 -6.08 -2.15
N ALA A 11 7.67 -5.32 -2.06
CA ALA A 11 9.00 -5.87 -1.78
C ALA A 11 9.07 -6.49 -0.37
N GLN A 12 8.51 -5.82 0.65
CA GLN A 12 8.47 -6.34 2.02
C GLN A 12 7.56 -7.55 2.16
N VAL A 13 6.41 -7.54 1.47
CA VAL A 13 5.50 -8.69 1.39
C VAL A 13 6.19 -9.89 0.73
N ALA A 14 6.95 -9.66 -0.35
CA ALA A 14 7.71 -10.72 -1.01
C ALA A 14 8.88 -11.25 -0.16
N ALA A 15 9.46 -10.40 0.70
CA ALA A 15 10.52 -10.77 1.62
C ALA A 15 10.03 -11.58 2.85
N GLY A 16 8.71 -11.68 3.06
CA GLY A 16 8.14 -12.41 4.20
C GLY A 16 8.12 -11.64 5.53
N GLU A 17 8.60 -10.40 5.54
CA GLU A 17 8.76 -9.58 6.74
C GLU A 17 7.47 -8.82 7.08
N LYS A 18 6.59 -9.44 7.89
CA LYS A 18 5.26 -8.90 8.22
C LYS A 18 5.32 -7.52 8.90
N ALA A 19 6.19 -7.34 9.89
CA ALA A 19 6.31 -6.07 10.62
C ALA A 19 6.80 -4.93 9.72
N ALA A 20 7.77 -5.22 8.85
CA ALA A 20 8.27 -4.26 7.88
C ALA A 20 7.23 -3.91 6.81
N ALA A 21 6.43 -4.89 6.38
CA ALA A 21 5.34 -4.69 5.44
C ALA A 21 4.22 -3.82 6.03
N GLU A 22 3.86 -4.01 7.31
CA GLU A 22 2.88 -3.18 8.01
C GLU A 22 3.35 -1.73 8.16
N ALA A 23 4.60 -1.51 8.54
CA ALA A 23 5.18 -0.17 8.63
C ALA A 23 5.17 0.55 7.27
N ALA A 24 5.62 -0.13 6.21
CA ALA A 24 5.61 0.40 4.85
C ALA A 24 4.18 0.66 4.33
N PHE A 25 3.21 -0.16 4.75
CA PHE A 25 1.80 -0.01 4.38
C PHE A 25 1.19 1.27 4.95
N VAL A 26 1.50 1.63 6.20
CA VAL A 26 1.03 2.89 6.81
C VAL A 26 1.57 4.12 6.07
N GLU A 27 2.83 4.11 5.66
CA GLU A 27 3.42 5.17 4.84
C GLU A 27 2.72 5.30 3.48
N MET A 28 2.49 4.15 2.83
CA MET A 28 1.87 4.07 1.51
C MET A 28 0.42 4.59 1.54
N GLN A 29 -0.36 4.26 2.58
CA GLN A 29 -1.74 4.75 2.74
C GLN A 29 -1.82 6.29 2.71
N LYS A 30 -0.99 6.97 3.52
CA LYS A 30 -0.96 8.44 3.59
C LYS A 30 -0.71 9.09 2.23
N VAL A 31 0.19 8.50 1.43
CA VAL A 31 0.55 9.02 0.11
C VAL A 31 -0.57 8.75 -0.90
N VAL A 32 -1.14 7.54 -0.90
CA VAL A 32 -2.21 7.17 -1.82
C VAL A 32 -3.46 8.02 -1.60
N ASP A 33 -3.83 8.24 -0.34
CA ASP A 33 -5.01 9.05 -0.01
C ASP A 33 -4.82 10.51 -0.38
N ARG A 34 -3.64 11.08 -0.15
CA ARG A 34 -3.32 12.44 -0.62
C ARG A 34 -3.43 12.58 -2.13
N MET A 35 -3.04 11.55 -2.90
CA MET A 35 -3.14 11.56 -4.36
C MET A 35 -4.59 11.43 -4.84
N ALA A 36 -5.42 10.68 -4.11
CA ALA A 36 -6.85 10.58 -4.37
C ALA A 36 -7.56 11.91 -4.08
N SER A 37 -7.26 12.57 -2.95
CA SER A 37 -7.80 13.89 -2.61
C SER A 37 -7.44 14.97 -3.63
N LYS A 38 -6.28 14.85 -4.28
CA LYS A 38 -5.86 15.75 -5.37
C LYS A 38 -6.50 15.42 -6.73
N GLY A 39 -7.34 14.38 -6.81
CA GLY A 39 -7.97 13.95 -8.06
C GLY A 39 -7.03 13.26 -9.06
N LEU A 40 -5.76 12.99 -8.68
CA LEU A 40 -4.77 12.33 -9.56
C LEU A 40 -5.07 10.85 -9.77
N ILE A 41 -5.79 10.23 -8.82
CA ILE A 41 -6.32 8.89 -8.92
C ILE A 41 -7.77 8.88 -8.43
N HIS A 42 -8.59 8.01 -9.02
CA HIS A 42 -9.95 7.80 -8.53
C HIS A 42 -9.95 7.17 -7.13
N ALA A 43 -10.92 7.54 -6.29
CA ALA A 43 -11.07 7.02 -4.92
C ALA A 43 -11.14 5.48 -4.89
N ASN A 44 -11.90 4.88 -5.81
CA ASN A 44 -11.98 3.41 -5.93
C ASN A 44 -10.63 2.76 -6.25
N LYS A 45 -9.77 3.44 -7.03
CA LYS A 45 -8.44 2.93 -7.36
C LYS A 45 -7.52 2.98 -6.13
N ALA A 46 -7.60 4.04 -5.34
CA ALA A 46 -6.92 4.13 -4.05
C ALA A 46 -7.39 3.03 -3.08
N ALA A 47 -8.70 2.83 -2.96
CA ALA A 47 -9.29 1.79 -2.11
C ALA A 47 -8.87 0.37 -2.55
N ASN A 48 -8.86 0.10 -3.86
CA ASN A 48 -8.44 -1.20 -4.41
C ASN A 48 -6.97 -1.51 -4.08
N HIS A 49 -6.06 -0.53 -4.21
CA HIS A 49 -4.66 -0.71 -3.83
C HIS A 49 -4.50 -1.03 -2.33
N LYS A 50 -5.24 -0.32 -1.45
CA LYS A 50 -5.23 -0.57 -0.01
C LYS A 50 -5.76 -1.96 0.34
N SER A 51 -6.91 -2.35 -0.22
CA SER A 51 -7.55 -3.65 0.03
C SER A 51 -6.68 -4.83 -0.40
N LYS A 52 -6.11 -4.78 -1.61
CA LYS A 52 -5.25 -5.86 -2.13
C LYS A 52 -4.01 -6.08 -1.28
N LEU A 53 -3.31 -5.00 -0.91
CA LEU A 53 -2.08 -5.10 -0.12
C LEU A 53 -2.36 -5.54 1.32
N ALA A 54 -3.45 -5.06 1.94
CA ALA A 54 -3.87 -5.53 3.26
C ALA A 54 -4.16 -7.03 3.27
N ALA A 55 -4.84 -7.53 2.22
CA ALA A 55 -5.10 -8.96 2.07
C ALA A 55 -3.81 -9.79 1.92
N GLN A 56 -2.80 -9.27 1.21
CA GLN A 56 -1.51 -9.94 1.07
C GLN A 56 -0.72 -9.96 2.38
N ILE A 57 -0.69 -8.86 3.13
CA ILE A 57 -0.06 -8.80 4.46
C ILE A 57 -0.76 -9.77 5.42
N LYS A 58 -2.08 -9.88 5.36
CA LYS A 58 -2.84 -10.85 6.17
C LYS A 58 -2.54 -12.30 5.80
N LYS A 59 -2.23 -12.59 4.53
CA LYS A 59 -1.87 -13.95 4.06
C LYS A 59 -0.46 -14.39 4.48
N LEU A 60 0.39 -13.45 4.90
CA LEU A 60 1.69 -13.74 5.51
C LEU A 60 1.59 -14.16 6.99
N ALA A 61 0.37 -14.20 7.55
CA ALA A 61 0.10 -14.66 8.90
C ALA A 61 0.20 -16.18 9.03
#